data_AF-A0A7C1HKW9-F1
#
_entry.id   AF-A0A7C1HKW9-F1
#
_cell.length_a   1.000
_cell.length_b   1.000
_cell.length_c   1.000
_cell.angle_alpha   90.00
_cell.angle_beta   90.00
_cell.angle_gamma   90.00
#
_symmetry.space_group_name_H-M   'P 1'
#
loop_
_entity.id
_entity.type
_entity.pdbx_description
1 polymer ?
#
loop_
_entity_poly.entity_id
_entity_poly.type
_entity_poly.pdbx_seq_one_letter_code
_entity_poly.pdbx_strand_id
1 'polypeptide(L)' 'MDERVKKSLIEIVGEKNFNDKLIDMVSYSYDASEYTHRPLCAVWVESTEQVSEVLK' A
#
# COMPACT_ATOMS: atom_id res chain seq x y z
N MET A 1 -2.44 8.91 6.75
CA MET A 1 -2.32 7.58 7.38
C MET A 1 -1.73 7.77 8.76
N ASP A 2 -2.02 6.90 9.74
CA ASP A 2 -1.30 6.93 11.04
C ASP A 2 0.18 6.60 10.80
N GLU A 3 1.09 7.42 11.31
CA GLU A 3 2.54 7.25 11.11
C GLU A 3 3.08 5.92 11.67
N ARG A 4 2.42 5.34 12.68
CA ARG A 4 2.78 4.02 13.21
C ARG A 4 2.50 2.94 12.17
N VAL A 5 1.33 3.00 11.53
CA VAL A 5 0.94 2.07 10.46
C VAL A 5 1.90 2.21 9.27
N LYS A 6 2.23 3.44 8.89
CA LYS A 6 3.22 3.70 7.82
C LYS A 6 4.55 3.01 8.09
N LYS A 7 5.11 3.19 9.29
CA LYS A 7 6.38 2.58 9.68
C LYS A 7 6.31 1.06 9.68
N SER A 8 5.26 0.48 10.27
CA SER A 8 5.07 -0.97 10.29
C SER A 8 4.97 -1.56 8.89
N LEU A 9 4.24 -0.93 7.97
CA LEU A 9 4.18 -1.37 6.58
C LEU A 9 5.56 -1.36 5.92
N ILE A 10 6.33 -0.26 6.08
CA ILE A 10 7.69 -0.15 5.54
C ILE A 10 8.63 -1.20 6.16
N GLU A 11 8.49 -1.52 7.44
CA GLU A 11 9.28 -2.58 8.10
C GLU A 11 8.96 -3.97 7.54
N ILE A 12 7.69 -4.24 7.20
CA ILE A 12 7.26 -5.54 6.65
C ILE A 12 7.76 -5.73 5.21
N VAL A 13 7.54 -4.75 4.32
CA VAL A 13 7.80 -4.91 2.88
C VAL A 13 9.13 -4.32 2.42
N GLY A 14 9.72 -3.42 3.20
CA GLY A 14 10.91 -2.64 2.86
C GLY A 14 10.57 -1.32 2.16
N GLU A 15 11.46 -0.33 2.29
CA GLU A 15 11.24 1.04 1.77
C GLU A 15 11.00 1.08 0.25
N LYS A 16 11.66 0.20 -0.52
CA LYS A 16 11.50 0.13 -1.99
C LYS A 16 10.12 -0.40 -2.42
N ASN A 17 9.45 -1.12 -1.53
CA ASN A 17 8.18 -1.79 -1.79
C ASN A 17 7.00 -1.06 -1.11
N PHE A 18 7.22 0.17 -0.65
CA PHE A 18 6.19 1.05 -0.14
C PHE A 18 6.09 2.31 -1.01
N ASN A 19 4.88 2.76 -1.32
CA ASN A 19 4.67 4.00 -2.05
C ASN A 19 3.40 4.74 -1.58
N ASP A 20 3.55 6.02 -1.27
CA ASP A 20 2.45 6.94 -0.93
C ASP A 20 2.47 8.23 -1.77
N LYS A 21 3.22 8.25 -2.88
CA LYS A 21 3.25 9.41 -3.78
C LYS A 21 1.90 9.60 -4.44
N LEU A 22 1.37 10.83 -4.33
CA LEU A 22 0.04 11.19 -4.84
C LEU A 22 -0.17 10.86 -6.32
N ILE A 23 0.86 11.04 -7.15
CA ILE A 23 0.78 10.78 -8.59
C ILE A 23 0.58 9.29 -8.87
N ASP A 24 1.24 8.41 -8.11
CA ASP A 24 1.16 6.97 -8.30
C ASP A 24 -0.17 6.42 -7.77
N MET A 25 -0.77 7.06 -6.76
CA MET A 25 -2.09 6.67 -6.24
C MET A 25 -3.22 6.87 -7.25
N VAL A 26 -3.00 7.66 -8.30
CA VAL A 26 -3.97 7.79 -9.41
C VAL A 26 -4.17 6.44 -10.08
N SER A 27 -3.10 5.67 -10.31
CA SER A 27 -3.17 4.35 -10.95
C SER A 27 -3.93 3.31 -10.13
N TYR A 28 -4.04 3.51 -8.81
CA TYR A 28 -4.77 2.61 -7.91
C TYR A 28 -6.16 3.13 -7.53
N SER A 29 -6.58 4.27 -8.09
CA SER A 29 -7.82 4.95 -7.66
C SER A 29 -9.08 4.52 -8.38
N TYR A 30 -8.96 3.68 -9.40
CA TYR A 30 -10.07 3.20 -10.22
C TYR A 30 -9.69 1.84 -10.84
N ASP A 31 -10.72 1.10 -11.21
CA ASP A 31 -10.62 -0.13 -11.99
C ASP A 31 -11.64 -0.09 -13.14
N ALA A 32 -12.02 -1.25 -13.69
CA ALA A 32 -13.04 -1.32 -14.73
C ALA A 32 -14.48 -1.13 -14.22
N SER A 33 -14.67 -0.83 -12.93
CA SER A 33 -15.97 -0.50 -12.35
C SER A 33 -16.26 1.01 -12.40
N GLU A 34 -17.46 1.41 -11.98
CA GLU A 34 -17.86 2.81 -11.87
C GLU A 34 -17.33 3.49 -10.60
N TYR A 35 -16.66 2.75 -9.71
CA TYR A 35 -16.18 3.28 -8.45
C TYR A 35 -14.80 3.89 -8.58
N THR A 36 -14.63 5.06 -7.97
CA THR A 36 -13.34 5.73 -7.87
C THR A 36 -13.07 6.06 -6.40
N HIS A 37 -11.95 5.54 -5.88
CA HIS A 37 -11.50 5.85 -4.53
C HIS A 37 -9.99 5.79 -4.45
N ARG A 38 -9.37 6.89 -4.01
CA ARG A 38 -7.91 6.97 -3.91
C ARG A 38 -7.42 6.30 -2.63
N PRO A 39 -6.53 5.30 -2.70
CA PRO A 39 -5.94 4.71 -1.51
C PRO A 39 -4.93 5.66 -0.84
N LEU A 40 -4.61 5.37 0.42
CA LEU A 40 -3.61 6.13 1.18
C LEU A 40 -2.17 5.79 0.78
N CYS A 41 -1.91 4.54 0.40
CA CYS A 41 -0.62 4.03 -0.04
C CYS A 41 -0.79 2.72 -0.82
N ALA A 42 0.26 2.28 -1.51
CA ALA A 42 0.41 0.96 -2.12
C ALA A 42 1.62 0.24 -1.50
N VAL A 43 1.52 -1.08 -1.38
CA VAL A 43 2.61 -1.95 -0.92
C VAL A 43 2.75 -3.15 -1.87
N TRP A 44 3.99 -3.59 -2.08
CA TRP A 44 4.31 -4.78 -2.89
C TRP A 44 4.95 -5.82 -2.00
N VAL A 45 4.21 -6.91 -1.77
CA VAL A 45 4.69 -8.06 -1.01
C VAL A 45 5.40 -9.03 -1.93
N GLU A 46 6.47 -9.64 -1.43
CA GLU A 46 7.29 -10.62 -2.14
C GLU A 46 7.13 -12.04 -1.57
N SER A 47 6.45 -12.18 -0.43
CA SER A 47 6.19 -13.49 0.19
C SER A 47 4.81 -13.58 0.84
N THR A 48 4.35 -14.81 1.08
CA THR A 48 3.10 -15.10 1.79
C THR A 48 3.12 -14.61 3.24
N GLU A 49 4.29 -14.61 3.87
CA GLU A 49 4.48 -14.13 5.24
C GLU A 49 4.25 -12.62 5.31
N GLN A 50 4.78 -11.86 4.34
CA GLN A 50 4.53 -10.41 4.26
C GLN A 50 3.05 -10.09 4.05
N VAL A 51 2.32 -10.87 3.23
CA VAL A 51 0.86 -10.74 3.12
C VAL A 51 0.21 -10.90 4.49
N SER A 52 0.60 -11.95 5.22
CA SER A 52 0.04 -12.22 6.54
C SER A 52 0.35 -11.12 7.55
N GLU A 53 1.55 -10.55 7.56
CA GLU A 53 1.91 -9.48 8.48
C GLU A 53 1.20 -8.15 8.16
N VAL A 54 0.95 -7.85 6.87
CA VAL A 54 0.21 -6.64 6.46
C VAL A 54 -1.26 -6.67 6.90
N LEU A 55 -1.86 -7.86 7.00
CA LEU A 55 -3.29 -8.03 7.32
C LEU A 55 -3.61 -8.12 8.82
N LYS A 56 -2.60 -8.12 9.70
CA LYS A 56 -2.77 -8.14 11.16
C LYS A 56 -3.11 -6.76 11.72
#